data_AF-A0A1W1D6K7-F1
#
_entry.id   AF-A0A1W1D6K7-F1
#
_cell.length_a   1.000
_cell.length_b   1.000
_cell.length_c   1.000
_cell.angle_alpha   90.00
_cell.angle_beta   90.00
_cell.angle_gamma   90.00
#
_symmetry.space_group_name_H-M   'P 1'
#
loop_
_entity.id
_entity.type
_entity.pdbx_description
1 polymer ?
#
loop_
_entity_poly.entity_id
_entity_poly.type
_entity_poly.pdbx_seq_one_letter_code
_entity_poly.pdbx_strand_id
1 'polypeptide(L)'
;MKEETNLDVYEIKLLNAYSDPDRDARFHTVSVVYVCKANGNLQAGDDAKDAQLYKAEEIPYDKLVFDHRDIIADYINLHHN
;
A
#
# COMPACT_ATOMS: atom_id res chain seq x y z
N MET A 1 6.61 -7.88 0.06
CA MET A 1 5.60 -8.34 1.05
C MET A 1 6.26 -9.22 2.08
N LYS A 2 6.68 -10.46 1.76
CA LYS A 2 7.38 -11.32 2.72
C LYS A 2 8.61 -10.65 3.36
N GLU A 3 9.42 -10.00 2.53
CA GLU A 3 10.62 -9.25 2.94
C GLU A 3 10.32 -8.09 3.89
N GLU A 4 9.17 -7.43 3.76
CA GLU A 4 8.84 -6.16 4.44
C GLU A 4 7.87 -6.34 5.62
N THR A 5 7.01 -7.36 5.57
CA THR A 5 5.90 -7.57 6.52
C THR A 5 5.82 -8.99 7.08
N ASN A 6 6.63 -9.92 6.57
CA ASN A 6 6.59 -11.37 6.88
C ASN A 6 5.27 -12.08 6.51
N LEU A 7 4.33 -11.40 5.86
CA LEU A 7 3.04 -11.98 5.49
C LEU A 7 3.10 -12.75 4.17
N ASP A 8 2.35 -13.85 4.11
CA ASP A 8 2.12 -14.60 2.88
C ASP A 8 0.87 -14.04 2.19
N VAL A 9 1.05 -13.55 0.96
CA VAL A 9 -0.01 -12.86 0.19
C VAL A 9 -0.67 -13.79 -0.83
N TYR A 10 -1.98 -13.65 -1.01
CA TYR A 10 -2.79 -14.43 -1.93
C TYR A 10 -3.96 -13.61 -2.50
N GLU A 11 -4.67 -14.14 -3.49
CA GLU A 11 -5.75 -13.42 -4.21
C GLU A 11 -5.30 -12.05 -4.77
N ILE A 12 -4.11 -12.00 -5.37
CA ILE A 12 -3.51 -10.77 -5.88
C ILE A 12 -4.26 -10.29 -7.12
N LYS A 13 -4.68 -9.04 -7.14
CA LYS A 13 -5.35 -8.36 -8.26
C LYS A 13 -4.67 -7.02 -8.54
N LEU A 14 -4.50 -6.69 -9.81
CA LEU A 14 -4.03 -5.37 -10.22
C LEU A 14 -5.09 -4.32 -9.85
N LEU A 15 -4.69 -3.27 -9.14
CA LEU A 15 -5.52 -2.10 -8.91
C LEU A 15 -5.37 -1.13 -10.08
N ASN A 16 -4.16 -0.56 -10.25
CA ASN A 16 -3.84 0.39 -11.31
C ASN A 16 -2.31 0.59 -11.43
N ALA A 17 -1.89 1.30 -12.47
CA ALA A 17 -0.55 1.87 -12.60
C ALA A 17 -0.61 3.39 -12.42
N TYR A 18 0.08 3.90 -11.41
CA TYR A 18 0.14 5.33 -11.07
C TYR A 18 1.46 5.92 -11.60
N SER A 19 1.36 6.96 -12.43
CA SER A 19 2.47 7.47 -13.24
C SER A 19 2.57 9.00 -13.30
N ASP A 20 1.88 9.71 -12.39
CA ASP A 20 1.99 11.17 -12.26
C ASP A 20 3.48 11.56 -12.14
N PRO A 21 4.00 12.46 -13.00
CA PRO A 21 5.39 12.90 -12.94
C PRO A 21 5.85 13.44 -11.58
N ASP A 22 4.93 14.02 -10.81
CA ASP A 22 5.22 14.72 -9.56
C ASP A 22 5.00 13.84 -8.31
N ARG A 23 4.57 12.58 -8.47
CA ARG A 23 4.28 11.68 -7.34
C ARG A 23 5.49 11.35 -6.48
N ASP A 24 6.69 11.43 -7.06
CA ASP A 24 7.97 11.22 -6.38
C ASP A 24 8.94 12.33 -6.74
N ALA A 25 9.30 13.15 -5.75
CA ALA A 25 10.19 14.30 -5.94
C ALA A 25 11.62 13.93 -6.39
N ARG A 26 12.00 12.64 -6.33
CA ARG A 26 13.33 12.17 -6.71
C ARG A 26 13.45 11.97 -8.23
N PHE A 27 12.47 11.29 -8.82
CA PHE A 27 12.45 10.90 -10.23
C PHE A 27 11.03 10.64 -10.71
N HIS A 28 10.79 10.76 -12.02
CA HIS A 28 9.56 10.27 -12.63
C HIS A 28 9.45 8.75 -12.45
N THR A 29 8.59 8.33 -11.51
CA THR A 29 8.51 6.95 -11.03
C THR A 29 7.12 6.41 -11.25
N VAL A 30 7.00 5.24 -11.89
CA VAL A 30 5.71 4.54 -12.05
C VAL A 30 5.56 3.48 -10.96
N SER A 31 4.41 3.47 -10.28
CA SER A 31 4.04 2.43 -9.32
C SER A 31 2.93 1.56 -9.88
N VAL A 32 3.14 0.24 -9.92
CA VAL A 32 2.11 -0.75 -10.26
C VAL A 32 1.55 -1.31 -8.95
N VAL A 33 0.30 -0.96 -8.64
CA VAL A 33 -0.31 -1.23 -7.34
C VAL A 33 -1.23 -2.44 -7.43
N TYR A 34 -1.17 -3.32 -6.43
CA TYR A 34 -1.97 -4.52 -6.32
C TYR A 34 -2.78 -4.53 -5.02
N VAL A 35 -3.95 -5.15 -5.06
CA VAL A 35 -4.75 -5.53 -3.89
C VAL A 35 -4.54 -7.01 -3.64
N CYS A 36 -4.38 -7.42 -2.38
CA CYS A 36 -4.25 -8.81 -2.00
C CYS A 36 -4.89 -9.09 -0.63
N LYS A 37 -5.09 -10.36 -0.34
CA LYS A 37 -5.29 -10.85 1.02
C LYS A 37 -3.97 -11.37 1.56
N ALA A 38 -3.82 -11.38 2.87
CA ALA A 38 -2.60 -11.81 3.52
C ALA A 38 -2.90 -12.61 4.79
N ASN A 39 -2.05 -13.58 5.11
CA ASN A 39 -2.08 -14.31 6.37
C ASN A 39 -0.67 -14.44 6.97
N GLY A 40 -0.61 -14.83 8.24
CA GLY A 40 0.62 -14.94 9.01
C GLY A 40 0.72 -13.91 10.14
N ASN A 41 1.91 -13.84 10.75
CA ASN A 41 2.20 -12.89 11.82
C ASN A 41 2.92 -11.68 11.23
N LEU A 42 2.33 -10.50 11.41
CA LEU A 42 2.95 -9.25 10.99
C LEU A 42 4.27 -9.04 11.73
N GLN A 43 5.34 -8.83 10.99
CA GLN A 43 6.63 -8.46 11.53
C GLN A 43 7.32 -7.53 10.53
N ALA A 44 7.82 -6.39 11.01
CA ALA A 44 8.59 -5.48 10.19
C ALA A 44 9.84 -6.20 9.65
N GLY A 45 10.05 -6.04 8.35
CA GLY A 45 11.17 -6.58 7.59
C GLY A 45 12.47 -5.82 7.77
N ASP A 46 13.47 -6.17 6.97
CA ASP A 46 14.81 -5.58 7.07
C ASP A 46 14.83 -4.08 6.69
N ASP A 47 14.03 -3.70 5.69
CA ASP A 47 13.94 -2.30 5.20
C ASP A 47 12.87 -1.47 5.93
N ALA A 48 12.02 -2.13 6.73
CA ALA A 48 10.94 -1.49 7.49
C ALA A 48 11.28 -1.35 8.97
N LYS A 49 11.23 -0.13 9.50
CA LYS A 49 11.41 0.12 10.94
C LYS A 49 10.22 -0.34 11.79
N ASP A 50 9.03 -0.38 11.19
CA ASP A 50 7.77 -0.72 11.86
C ASP A 50 6.77 -1.25 10.83
N ALA A 51 5.83 -2.09 11.29
CA ALA A 51 4.73 -2.60 10.50
C ALA A 51 3.46 -2.63 11.37
N GLN A 52 2.39 -2.00 10.90
CA GLN A 52 1.14 -1.84 11.65
C GLN A 52 -0.06 -2.21 10.79
N LEU A 53 -1.10 -2.75 11.44
CA LEU A 53 -2.39 -2.99 10.83
C LEU A 53 -3.34 -1.86 11.23
N TYR A 54 -4.01 -1.30 10.22
CA TYR A 54 -5.05 -0.30 10.39
C TYR A 54 -6.37 -0.86 9.85
N LYS A 55 -7.48 -0.60 10.56
CA LYS A 55 -8.79 -0.66 9.92
C LYS A 55 -8.91 0.48 8.91
N ALA A 56 -9.78 0.32 7.91
CA ALA A 56 -9.96 1.32 6.86
C ALA A 56 -10.32 2.71 7.41
N GLU A 57 -11.09 2.76 8.51
CA GLU A 57 -11.53 4.00 9.16
C GLU A 57 -10.44 4.63 10.06
N GLU A 58 -9.41 3.87 10.40
CA GLU A 58 -8.34 4.26 11.33
C GLU A 58 -7.05 4.66 10.59
N ILE A 59 -7.04 4.65 9.24
CA ILE A 59 -5.87 4.98 8.43
C ILE A 59 -5.43 6.44 8.70
N PRO A 60 -4.17 6.68 9.09
CA PRO A 60 -3.65 8.03 9.34
C PRO A 60 -3.24 8.69 8.02
N TYR A 61 -4.23 9.19 7.26
CA TYR A 61 -4.02 9.77 5.93
C TYR A 61 -3.02 10.94 5.90
N ASP A 62 -2.84 11.65 7.01
CA ASP A 62 -1.89 12.76 7.18
C ASP A 62 -0.43 12.30 7.24
N LYS A 63 -0.19 11.03 7.57
CA LYS A 63 1.16 10.44 7.68
C LYS A 63 1.60 9.71 6.42
N LEU A 64 0.71 9.53 5.45
CA LEU A 64 1.03 8.90 4.19
C LEU A 64 1.92 9.82 3.35
N VAL A 65 2.91 9.22 2.69
CA VAL A 65 3.86 9.92 1.81
C VAL A 65 3.61 9.56 0.35
N PHE A 66 4.20 10.32 -0.57
CA PHE A 66 3.92 10.22 -2.00
C PHE A 66 2.41 10.44 -2.27
N ASP A 67 1.87 9.72 -3.24
CA ASP A 67 0.46 9.69 -3.62
C ASP A 67 -0.32 8.55 -2.93
N HIS A 68 0.22 7.94 -1.86
CA HIS A 68 -0.41 6.78 -1.22
C HIS A 68 -1.79 7.08 -0.65
N ARG A 69 -2.07 8.33 -0.28
CA ARG A 69 -3.40 8.78 0.14
C ARG A 69 -4.44 8.56 -0.96
N ASP A 70 -4.09 8.93 -2.19
CA ASP A 70 -5.00 8.84 -3.33
C ASP A 70 -5.18 7.38 -3.75
N ILE A 71 -4.09 6.60 -3.75
CA ILE A 71 -4.11 5.15 -4.02
C ILE A 71 -5.04 4.40 -3.05
N ILE A 72 -4.97 4.72 -1.75
CA ILE A 72 -5.84 4.09 -0.74
C ILE A 72 -7.30 4.54 -0.91
N ALA A 73 -7.53 5.83 -1.21
CA ALA A 73 -8.87 6.34 -1.45
C ALA A 73 -9.53 5.66 -2.67
N ASP A 74 -8.78 5.47 -3.76
CA ASP A 74 -9.22 4.72 -4.94
C ASP A 74 -9.62 3.28 -4.57
N TYR A 75 -8.77 2.59 -3.80
CA TYR A 75 -9.06 1.24 -3.32
C TYR A 75 -10.37 1.18 -2.54
N ILE A 76 -10.58 2.08 -1.57
CA ILE A 76 -11.79 2.11 -0.75
C ILE A 76 -13.02 2.38 -1.61
N ASN A 77 -12.97 3.38 -2.49
CA ASN A 77 -14.10 3.73 -3.37
C ASN A 77 -14.51 2.58 -4.31
N LEU A 78 -13.56 1.76 -4.76
CA LEU A 78 -13.83 0.62 -5.63
C LEU A 78 -14.37 -0.61 -4.89
N HIS A 79 -14.09 -0.75 -3.58
CA HIS A 79 -14.33 -1.99 -2.84
C HIS A 79 -15.29 -1.86 -1.63
N HIS A 80 -15.70 -0.66 -1.22
CA HIS A 80 -16.67 -0.43 -0.13
C HIS A 80 -18.09 -0.09 -0.63
N ASN A 81 -18.65 -0.93 -1.51
CA ASN A 81 -20.09 -0.93 -1.87
C ASN A 81 -20.81 -2.14 -1.28
#